data_AF-A0A932R220-F1
#
_entry.id   AF-A0A932R220-F1
#
_cell.length_a   1.000
_cell.length_b   1.000
_cell.length_c   1.000
_cell.angle_alpha   90.00
_cell.angle_beta   90.00
_cell.angle_gamma   90.00
#
_symmetry.space_group_name_H-M   'P 1'
#
loop_
_entity.id
_entity.type
_entity.pdbx_description
1 polymer ?
#
loop_
_entity_poly.entity_id
_entity_poly.type
_entity_poly.pdbx_seq_one_letter_code
_entity_poly.pdbx_strand_id
1 'polypeptide(L)'
;MKIPESIITKLDNLERKKKDRRNRDRLAKEEEKTAVDALKRLKKDRAIELQSAASSVAAWIGLFYQNPIGKRLLKAVGSLKIFCAAYWLGMPVPEAYTTTFAVISLDAKGNVSYGERYKGMPVHETFLDMNPVNPAVLVEALHPDYLVALADHLVSGVVWEYIENFLPKEIY
;
A
#
# COMPACT_ATOMS: atom_id res chain seq x y z
N MET A 1 55.24 10.71 24.61
CA MET A 1 54.74 11.08 23.26
C MET A 1 53.50 11.95 23.46
N LYS A 2 53.50 13.22 23.04
CA LYS A 2 52.32 14.10 23.17
C LYS A 2 51.43 13.92 21.94
N ILE A 3 50.18 13.54 22.13
CA ILE A 3 49.19 13.45 21.05
C ILE A 3 48.82 14.89 20.67
N PRO A 4 48.88 15.27 19.37
CA PRO A 4 48.45 16.58 18.91
C PRO A 4 46.97 16.85 19.26
N GLU A 5 46.66 18.05 19.75
CA GLU A 5 45.29 18.48 20.07
C GLU A 5 44.35 18.33 18.87
N SER A 6 44.85 18.54 17.65
CA SER A 6 44.09 18.34 16.41
C SER A 6 43.62 16.89 16.20
N ILE A 7 44.33 15.90 16.73
CA ILE A 7 43.91 14.48 16.71
C ILE A 7 42.84 14.24 17.77
N ILE A 8 42.98 14.83 18.95
CA ILE A 8 42.00 14.74 20.04
C ILE A 8 40.66 15.34 19.58
N THR A 9 40.67 16.56 19.03
CA THR A 9 39.46 17.21 18.50
C THR A 9 38.80 16.41 17.36
N LYS A 10 39.59 15.77 16.50
CA LYS A 10 39.04 14.89 15.44
C LYS A 10 38.39 13.64 16.03
N LEU A 11 38.98 13.05 17.07
CA LEU A 11 38.43 11.89 17.77
C LEU A 11 37.09 12.25 18.44
N ASP A 12 37.05 13.35 19.19
CA ASP A 12 35.83 13.82 19.86
C ASP A 12 34.68 14.07 18.86
N ASN A 13 35.01 14.68 17.72
CA ASN A 13 34.04 14.91 16.65
C ASN A 13 33.52 13.60 16.02
N LEU A 14 34.38 12.58 15.87
CA LEU A 14 33.97 11.27 15.37
C LEU A 14 33.07 10.55 16.38
N GLU A 15 33.41 10.60 17.67
CA GLU A 15 32.59 10.01 18.72
C GLU A 15 31.22 10.68 18.85
N ARG A 16 31.19 12.01 18.79
CA ARG A 16 29.93 12.77 18.76
C ARG A 16 29.06 12.40 17.56
N LYS A 17 29.62 12.37 16.35
CA LYS A 17 28.89 11.94 15.14
C LYS A 17 28.35 10.52 15.25
N LYS A 18 29.13 9.60 15.83
CA LYS A 18 28.68 8.21 16.09
C LYS A 18 27.53 8.17 17.09
N LYS A 19 27.60 8.94 18.17
CA LYS A 19 26.53 9.05 19.18
C LYS A 19 25.25 9.64 18.58
N ASP A 20 25.37 10.72 17.81
CA ASP A 20 24.23 11.37 17.15
C ASP A 20 23.56 10.45 16.12
N ARG A 21 24.34 9.67 15.37
CA ARG A 21 23.79 8.65 14.46
C ARG A 21 23.04 7.56 15.25
N ARG A 22 23.64 7.01 16.31
CA ARG A 22 22.98 5.98 17.14
C ARG A 22 21.69 6.48 17.77
N ASN A 23 21.67 7.73 18.24
CA ASN A 23 20.46 8.32 18.80
C ASN A 23 19.36 8.48 17.75
N ARG A 24 19.70 8.95 16.53
CA ARG A 24 18.74 9.03 15.42
C ARG A 24 18.20 7.66 15.02
N ASP A 25 19.07 6.67 14.88
CA ASP A 25 18.67 5.30 14.54
C ASP A 25 17.76 4.69 15.61
N ARG A 26 18.00 5.00 16.90
CA ARG A 26 17.14 4.57 18.00
C ARG A 26 15.76 5.23 17.95
N LEU A 27 15.72 6.55 17.77
CA LEU A 27 14.46 7.30 17.67
C LEU A 27 13.61 6.82 16.49
N ALA A 28 14.21 6.64 15.31
CA ALA A 28 13.52 6.12 14.14
C ALA A 28 12.90 4.73 14.39
N LYS A 29 13.61 3.84 15.09
CA LYS A 29 13.08 2.51 15.46
C LYS A 29 11.94 2.59 16.48
N GLU A 30 12.02 3.52 17.44
CA GLU A 30 10.96 3.74 18.42
C GLU A 30 9.69 4.29 17.76
N GLU A 31 9.84 5.22 16.81
CA GLU A 31 8.74 5.75 15.98
C GLU A 31 8.11 4.65 15.12
N GLU A 32 8.91 3.85 14.42
CA GLU A 32 8.44 2.72 13.60
C GLU A 32 7.64 1.72 14.45
N LYS A 33 8.17 1.34 15.62
CA LYS A 33 7.46 0.44 16.55
C LYS A 33 6.12 1.04 16.99
N THR A 34 6.12 2.34 17.31
CA THR A 34 4.91 3.04 17.76
C THR A 34 3.85 3.07 16.67
N ALA A 35 4.25 3.30 15.42
CA ALA A 35 3.36 3.26 14.26
C ALA A 35 2.77 1.86 14.04
N VAL A 36 3.59 0.80 14.12
CA VAL A 36 3.13 -0.60 14.00
C VAL A 36 2.15 -0.96 15.10
N ASP A 37 2.43 -0.58 16.36
CA ASP A 37 1.55 -0.86 17.49
C ASP A 37 0.23 -0.07 17.37
N ALA A 38 0.27 1.17 16.88
CA ALA A 38 -0.92 1.96 16.58
C ALA A 38 -1.77 1.32 15.49
N LEU A 39 -1.16 0.83 14.40
CA LEU A 39 -1.86 0.14 13.32
C LEU A 39 -2.52 -1.16 13.80
N LYS A 40 -1.83 -1.94 14.64
CA LYS A 40 -2.40 -3.16 15.25
C LYS A 40 -3.61 -2.84 16.12
N ARG A 41 -3.55 -1.78 16.92
CA ARG A 41 -4.70 -1.32 17.72
C ARG A 41 -5.85 -0.90 16.81
N LEU A 42 -5.58 -0.11 15.78
CA LEU A 42 -6.59 0.32 14.82
C LEU A 42 -7.30 -0.87 14.15
N LYS A 43 -6.53 -1.88 13.71
CA LYS A 43 -7.09 -3.12 13.13
C LYS A 43 -7.96 -3.89 14.13
N LYS A 44 -7.55 -3.93 15.40
CA LYS A 44 -8.31 -4.59 16.46
C LYS A 44 -9.61 -3.85 16.78
N ASP A 45 -9.55 -2.54 16.91
CA ASP A 45 -10.68 -1.70 17.29
C ASP A 45 -11.75 -1.67 16.18
N ARG A 46 -11.33 -1.85 14.92
CA ARG A 46 -12.20 -1.87 13.74
C ARG A 46 -12.41 -3.27 13.14
N ALA A 47 -12.15 -4.33 13.90
CA ALA A 47 -12.11 -5.70 13.38
C ALA A 47 -13.39 -6.10 12.59
N ILE A 48 -14.58 -5.76 13.09
CA ILE A 48 -15.85 -6.10 12.44
C ILE A 48 -16.02 -5.34 11.11
N GLU A 49 -15.74 -4.03 11.12
CA GLU A 49 -15.80 -3.17 9.93
C GLU A 49 -14.83 -3.67 8.85
N LEU A 50 -13.57 -3.93 9.24
CA LEU A 50 -12.54 -4.40 8.32
C LEU A 50 -12.86 -5.78 7.76
N GLN A 51 -13.42 -6.68 8.57
CA GLN A 51 -13.86 -7.99 8.09
C GLN A 51 -15.00 -7.86 7.09
N SER A 52 -15.97 -6.96 7.33
CA SER A 52 -17.06 -6.68 6.40
C SER A 52 -16.54 -6.11 5.08
N ALA A 53 -15.69 -5.08 5.16
CA ALA A 53 -15.06 -4.45 4.00
C ALA A 53 -14.26 -5.47 3.17
N ALA A 54 -13.39 -6.26 3.81
CA ALA A 54 -12.61 -7.29 3.13
C ALA A 54 -13.47 -8.37 2.47
N SER A 55 -14.59 -8.76 3.11
CA SER A 55 -15.52 -9.74 2.55
C SER A 55 -16.21 -9.19 1.31
N SER A 56 -16.64 -7.92 1.33
CA SER A 56 -17.21 -7.24 0.16
C SER A 56 -16.22 -7.15 -1.01
N VAL A 57 -14.96 -6.80 -0.73
CA VAL A 57 -13.89 -6.76 -1.73
C VAL A 57 -13.67 -8.14 -2.35
N ALA A 58 -13.52 -9.18 -1.52
CA ALA A 58 -13.34 -10.54 -1.99
C ALA A 58 -14.52 -11.05 -2.84
N ALA A 59 -15.76 -10.75 -2.42
CA ALA A 59 -16.96 -11.09 -3.16
C ALA A 59 -17.01 -10.39 -4.52
N TRP A 60 -16.73 -9.08 -4.57
CA TRP A 60 -16.70 -8.32 -5.82
C TRP A 60 -15.67 -8.89 -6.79
N ILE A 61 -14.44 -9.14 -6.33
CA ILE A 61 -13.36 -9.71 -7.17
C ILE A 61 -13.74 -11.09 -7.67
N GLY A 62 -14.32 -11.93 -6.80
CA GLY A 62 -14.81 -13.25 -7.17
C GLY A 62 -15.88 -13.19 -8.27
N LEU A 63 -16.90 -12.32 -8.11
CA LEU A 63 -17.96 -12.13 -9.11
C LEU A 63 -17.40 -11.58 -10.43
N PHE A 64 -16.53 -10.58 -10.36
CA PHE A 64 -15.91 -9.98 -11.53
C PHE A 64 -15.06 -11.00 -12.31
N TYR A 65 -14.24 -11.79 -11.61
CA TYR A 65 -13.41 -12.80 -12.23
C TYR A 65 -14.22 -13.99 -12.77
N GLN A 66 -15.36 -14.33 -12.17
CA GLN A 66 -16.25 -15.38 -12.68
C GLN A 66 -17.09 -14.90 -13.88
N ASN A 67 -17.33 -13.59 -14.00
CA ASN A 67 -18.11 -13.00 -15.08
C ASN A 67 -17.40 -13.13 -16.45
N PRO A 68 -18.06 -13.63 -17.51
CA PRO A 68 -17.48 -13.74 -18.85
C PRO A 68 -16.94 -12.42 -19.43
N ILE A 69 -17.62 -11.29 -19.16
CA ILE A 69 -17.20 -9.96 -19.61
C ILE A 69 -15.96 -9.51 -18.83
N GLY A 70 -15.95 -9.70 -17.51
CA GLY A 70 -14.78 -9.40 -16.66
C GLY A 70 -13.54 -10.17 -17.09
N LYS A 71 -13.69 -11.47 -17.37
CA LYS A 71 -12.59 -12.29 -17.94
C LYS A 71 -12.11 -11.77 -19.30
N ARG A 72 -13.04 -11.39 -20.19
CA ARG A 72 -12.69 -10.84 -21.50
C ARG A 72 -11.93 -9.52 -21.36
N LEU A 73 -12.37 -8.67 -20.44
CA LEU A 73 -11.72 -7.39 -20.14
C LEU A 73 -10.28 -7.62 -19.65
N LEU A 74 -10.10 -8.46 -18.63
CA LEU A 74 -8.78 -8.78 -18.08
C LEU A 74 -7.85 -9.40 -19.13
N LYS A 75 -8.35 -10.28 -20.01
CA LYS A 75 -7.57 -10.83 -21.12
C LYS A 75 -7.11 -9.74 -22.11
N ALA A 76 -7.91 -8.71 -22.33
CA ALA A 76 -7.59 -7.63 -23.26
C ALA A 76 -6.57 -6.65 -22.67
N VAL A 77 -6.71 -6.29 -21.38
CA VAL A 77 -5.85 -5.29 -20.72
C VAL A 77 -4.63 -5.89 -20.00
N GLY A 78 -4.64 -7.21 -19.75
CA GLY A 78 -3.61 -7.94 -19.03
C GLY A 78 -3.67 -7.77 -17.50
N SER A 79 -3.68 -6.51 -17.04
CA SER A 79 -3.82 -6.14 -15.63
C SER A 79 -4.67 -4.88 -15.50
N LEU A 80 -5.66 -4.95 -14.63
CA LEU A 80 -6.61 -3.87 -14.37
C LEU A 80 -6.34 -3.27 -13.00
N LYS A 81 -6.09 -1.95 -12.98
CA LYS A 81 -6.07 -1.19 -11.72
C LYS A 81 -7.52 -0.97 -11.31
N ILE A 82 -7.89 -1.38 -10.10
CA ILE A 82 -9.27 -1.25 -9.62
C ILE A 82 -9.43 -0.18 -8.54
N PHE A 83 -8.33 0.27 -7.93
CA PHE A 83 -8.36 1.35 -6.95
C PHE A 83 -6.99 1.98 -6.81
N CYS A 84 -6.97 3.28 -6.49
CA CYS A 84 -5.76 4.06 -6.25
C CYS A 84 -6.03 5.07 -5.14
N ALA A 85 -5.13 5.19 -4.17
CA ALA A 85 -5.21 6.21 -3.12
C ALA A 85 -3.83 6.67 -2.65
N ALA A 86 -3.76 7.84 -2.04
CA ALA A 86 -2.52 8.45 -1.57
C ALA A 86 -1.95 7.73 -0.33
N TYR A 87 -1.13 6.71 -0.56
CA TYR A 87 -0.52 5.87 0.46
C TYR A 87 0.95 5.58 0.15
N TRP A 88 1.75 5.44 1.20
CA TRP A 88 3.18 5.13 1.16
C TRP A 88 3.62 4.40 2.42
N LEU A 89 4.40 3.33 2.25
CA LEU A 89 4.86 2.45 3.32
C LEU A 89 3.71 1.99 4.22
N GLY A 90 2.56 1.69 3.62
CA GLY A 90 1.34 1.25 4.29
C GLY A 90 0.58 2.34 5.04
N MET A 91 0.95 3.62 4.90
CA MET A 91 0.36 4.74 5.63
C MET A 91 -0.22 5.79 4.68
N PRO A 92 -1.30 6.50 5.07
CA PRO A 92 -1.81 7.60 4.29
C PRO A 92 -0.75 8.71 4.21
N VAL A 93 -0.54 9.26 3.02
CA VAL A 93 0.34 10.43 2.86
C VAL A 93 -0.46 11.71 2.76
N PRO A 94 0.09 12.85 3.21
CA PRO A 94 -0.55 14.15 3.00
C PRO A 94 -0.76 14.43 1.52
N GLU A 95 -1.83 15.15 1.18
CA GLU A 95 -2.20 15.50 -0.20
C GLU A 95 -1.08 16.22 -0.97
N ALA A 96 -0.16 16.89 -0.28
CA ALA A 96 1.02 17.51 -0.89
C ALA A 96 1.94 16.51 -1.64
N TYR A 97 1.84 15.21 -1.35
CA TYR A 97 2.62 14.14 -1.99
C TYR A 97 1.89 13.55 -3.19
N THR A 98 1.58 14.39 -4.17
CA THR A 98 0.80 14.04 -5.38
C THR A 98 1.41 12.91 -6.22
N THR A 99 2.71 12.67 -6.07
CA THR A 99 3.43 11.63 -6.83
C THR A 99 3.42 10.27 -6.14
N THR A 100 2.86 10.17 -4.94
CA THR A 100 2.94 8.96 -4.11
C THR A 100 1.55 8.35 -3.91
N PHE A 101 1.39 7.11 -4.33
CA PHE A 101 0.10 6.44 -4.26
C PHE A 101 0.24 4.92 -4.22
N ALA A 102 -0.72 4.25 -3.60
CA ALA A 102 -0.87 2.82 -3.66
C ALA A 102 -2.00 2.44 -4.62
N VAL A 103 -1.86 1.26 -5.22
CA VAL A 103 -2.77 0.73 -6.23
C VAL A 103 -3.14 -0.71 -5.88
N ILE A 104 -4.41 -1.06 -6.02
CA ILE A 104 -4.83 -2.46 -6.11
C ILE A 104 -5.04 -2.81 -7.58
N SER A 105 -4.41 -3.90 -8.01
CA SER A 105 -4.53 -4.40 -9.37
C SER A 105 -5.02 -5.84 -9.38
N LEU A 106 -5.77 -6.20 -10.43
CA LEU A 106 -6.26 -7.54 -10.71
C LEU A 106 -5.72 -7.99 -12.07
N ASP A 107 -5.05 -9.14 -12.12
CA ASP A 107 -4.49 -9.66 -13.37
C ASP A 107 -5.42 -10.65 -14.09
N ALA A 108 -5.06 -11.05 -15.31
CA ALA A 108 -5.81 -12.02 -16.11
C ALA A 108 -5.88 -13.44 -15.52
N LYS A 109 -5.06 -13.77 -14.53
CA LYS A 109 -5.11 -15.04 -13.78
C LYS A 109 -6.01 -14.92 -12.53
N GLY A 110 -6.51 -13.71 -12.25
CA GLY A 110 -7.32 -13.40 -11.08
C GLY A 110 -6.49 -13.14 -9.82
N ASN A 111 -5.20 -12.91 -9.96
CA ASN A 111 -4.34 -12.55 -8.83
C ASN A 111 -4.52 -11.08 -8.49
N VAL A 112 -4.54 -10.78 -7.19
CA VAL A 112 -4.63 -9.41 -6.68
C VAL A 112 -3.26 -8.97 -6.19
N SER A 113 -2.81 -7.79 -6.60
CA SER A 113 -1.60 -7.17 -6.07
C SER A 113 -1.90 -5.81 -5.44
N TYR A 114 -1.20 -5.52 -4.35
CA TYR A 114 -1.07 -4.20 -3.76
C TYR A 114 0.30 -3.64 -4.11
N GLY A 115 0.34 -2.49 -4.79
CA GLY A 115 1.59 -1.87 -5.21
C GLY A 115 1.65 -0.40 -4.85
N GLU A 116 2.74 0.01 -4.19
CA GLU A 116 3.02 1.40 -3.89
C GLU A 116 3.96 2.01 -4.93
N ARG A 117 3.66 3.23 -5.33
CA ARG A 117 4.35 3.95 -6.40
C ARG A 117 4.81 5.31 -5.94
N TYR A 118 6.03 5.67 -6.34
CA TYR A 118 6.59 7.00 -6.18
C TYR A 118 6.95 7.56 -7.55
N LYS A 119 6.40 8.72 -7.91
CA LYS A 119 6.51 9.32 -9.25
C LYS A 119 6.13 8.34 -10.36
N GLY A 120 5.11 7.51 -10.10
CA GLY A 120 4.63 6.47 -11.01
C GLY A 120 5.48 5.19 -11.06
N MET A 121 6.69 5.21 -10.50
CA MET A 121 7.58 4.05 -10.44
C MET A 121 7.16 3.11 -9.30
N PRO A 122 7.03 1.80 -9.55
CA PRO A 122 6.77 0.82 -8.50
C PRO A 122 7.95 0.76 -7.54
N VAL A 123 7.66 0.85 -6.24
CA VAL A 123 8.69 0.76 -5.19
C VAL A 123 8.45 -0.44 -4.30
N HIS A 124 7.19 -0.80 -4.09
CA HIS A 124 6.81 -2.00 -3.38
C HIS A 124 5.63 -2.65 -4.10
N GLU A 125 5.67 -3.97 -4.28
CA GLU A 125 4.53 -4.74 -4.79
C GLU A 125 4.43 -6.02 -3.98
N THR A 126 3.25 -6.23 -3.38
CA THR A 126 2.91 -7.42 -2.62
C THR A 126 1.74 -8.10 -3.32
N PHE A 127 1.93 -9.36 -3.68
CA PHE A 127 0.84 -10.20 -4.12
C PHE A 127 -0.04 -10.55 -2.93
N LEU A 128 -1.31 -10.18 -2.99
CA LEU A 128 -2.33 -10.54 -1.98
C LEU A 128 -2.93 -11.91 -2.31
N ASP A 129 -2.12 -12.76 -2.93
CA ASP A 129 -2.51 -13.94 -3.70
C ASP A 129 -3.34 -14.92 -2.86
N MET A 130 -4.54 -15.19 -3.33
CA MET A 130 -5.17 -16.51 -3.47
C MET A 130 -6.45 -16.26 -4.27
N ASN A 131 -6.71 -17.05 -5.31
CA ASN A 131 -8.01 -17.08 -5.95
C ASN A 131 -8.72 -18.33 -5.42
N PRO A 132 -9.73 -18.19 -4.52
CA PRO A 132 -10.44 -16.96 -4.16
C PRO A 132 -9.72 -16.09 -3.11
N VAL A 133 -9.92 -14.77 -3.21
CA VAL A 133 -9.29 -13.77 -2.33
C VAL A 133 -9.73 -14.02 -0.90
N ASN A 134 -8.77 -14.27 -0.01
CA ASN A 134 -9.05 -14.46 1.41
C ASN A 134 -9.22 -13.09 2.08
N PRO A 135 -10.39 -12.77 2.68
CA PRO A 135 -10.60 -11.50 3.39
C PRO A 135 -9.56 -11.24 4.48
N ALA A 136 -9.09 -12.29 5.18
CA ALA A 136 -8.10 -12.13 6.24
C ALA A 136 -6.77 -11.56 5.72
N VAL A 137 -6.37 -11.96 4.50
CA VAL A 137 -5.14 -11.45 3.85
C VAL A 137 -5.27 -9.97 3.55
N LEU A 138 -6.47 -9.51 3.12
CA LEU A 138 -6.73 -8.09 2.89
C LEU A 138 -6.64 -7.29 4.20
N VAL A 139 -7.24 -7.80 5.28
CA VAL A 139 -7.18 -7.16 6.61
C VAL A 139 -5.75 -7.12 7.13
N GLU A 140 -4.94 -8.14 6.89
CA GLU A 140 -3.54 -8.20 7.33
C GLU A 140 -2.64 -7.27 6.51
N ALA A 141 -2.77 -7.30 5.18
CA ALA A 141 -1.86 -6.60 4.28
C ALA A 141 -2.17 -5.11 4.11
N LEU A 142 -3.44 -4.70 4.17
CA LEU A 142 -3.84 -3.33 3.86
C LEU A 142 -3.98 -2.46 5.12
N HIS A 143 -3.82 -1.16 4.93
CA HIS A 143 -4.20 -0.18 5.94
C HIS A 143 -5.73 -0.17 6.12
N PRO A 144 -6.25 -0.05 7.35
CA PRO A 144 -7.68 -0.02 7.63
C PRO A 144 -8.47 0.95 6.73
N ASP A 145 -8.04 2.20 6.65
CA ASP A 145 -8.72 3.22 5.85
C ASP A 145 -8.63 2.96 4.34
N TYR A 146 -7.53 2.36 3.88
CA TYR A 146 -7.37 1.99 2.47
C TYR A 146 -8.35 0.88 2.09
N LEU A 147 -8.48 -0.14 2.96
CA LEU A 147 -9.39 -1.26 2.74
C LEU A 147 -10.86 -0.82 2.74
N VAL A 148 -11.25 0.07 3.66
CA VAL A 148 -12.61 0.60 3.71
C VAL A 148 -12.90 1.44 2.47
N ALA A 149 -12.01 2.35 2.09
CA ALA A 149 -12.17 3.15 0.88
C ALA A 149 -12.25 2.30 -0.40
N LEU A 150 -11.44 1.23 -0.48
CA LEU A 150 -11.53 0.24 -1.56
C LEU A 150 -12.91 -0.44 -1.60
N ALA A 151 -13.39 -0.92 -0.46
CA ALA A 151 -14.69 -1.58 -0.38
C ALA A 151 -15.82 -0.65 -0.84
N ASP A 152 -15.81 0.59 -0.36
CA ASP A 152 -16.79 1.61 -0.74
C ASP A 152 -16.71 1.94 -2.24
N HIS A 153 -15.49 2.05 -2.79
CA HIS A 153 -15.26 2.30 -4.23
C HIS A 153 -15.84 1.18 -5.13
N LEU A 154 -15.71 -0.08 -4.69
CA LEU A 154 -16.26 -1.22 -5.42
C LEU A 154 -17.79 -1.31 -5.29
N VAL A 155 -18.34 -1.10 -4.08
CA VAL A 155 -19.78 -1.21 -3.81
C VAL A 155 -20.57 -0.07 -4.44
N SER A 156 -20.04 1.15 -4.42
CA SER A 156 -20.68 2.32 -5.05
C SER A 156 -20.67 2.29 -6.58
N GLY A 157 -19.85 1.41 -7.18
CA GLY A 157 -19.71 1.29 -8.63
C GLY A 157 -18.77 2.31 -9.27
N VAL A 158 -18.14 3.20 -8.50
CA VAL A 158 -17.15 4.18 -9.00
C VAL A 158 -15.97 3.49 -9.70
N VAL A 159 -15.68 2.23 -9.33
CA VAL A 159 -14.71 1.39 -10.04
C VAL A 159 -14.97 1.29 -11.55
N TRP A 160 -16.22 1.34 -11.99
CA TRP A 160 -16.54 1.25 -13.42
C TRP A 160 -16.16 2.52 -14.17
N GLU A 161 -16.42 3.69 -13.59
CA GLU A 161 -15.95 4.97 -14.13
C GLU A 161 -14.42 5.02 -14.19
N TYR A 162 -13.77 4.47 -13.15
CA TYR A 162 -12.33 4.35 -13.12
C TYR A 162 -11.82 3.44 -14.25
N ILE A 163 -12.38 2.25 -14.41
CA ILE A 163 -12.03 1.30 -15.48
C ILE A 163 -12.24 1.94 -16.86
N GLU A 164 -13.37 2.60 -17.09
CA GLU A 164 -13.69 3.27 -18.36
C GLU A 164 -12.63 4.31 -18.74
N ASN A 165 -12.17 5.11 -17.77
CA ASN A 165 -11.11 6.10 -18.00
C ASN A 165 -9.73 5.48 -18.29
N PHE A 166 -9.50 4.24 -17.86
CA PHE A 166 -8.24 3.50 -18.10
C PHE A 166 -8.25 2.69 -19.39
N LEU A 167 -9.42 2.40 -19.96
CA LEU A 167 -9.49 1.75 -21.24
C LEU A 167 -8.99 2.71 -22.33
N PRO A 168 -8.17 2.22 -23.29
CA PRO A 168 -7.76 3.05 -24.41
C PRO A 168 -9.00 3.60 -25.09
N LYS A 169 -9.14 4.93 -25.13
CA LYS A 169 -10.12 5.56 -26.02
C LYS A 169 -9.65 5.25 -27.44
N GLU A 170 -10.41 4.48 -28.20
CA GLU A 170 -10.09 4.25 -29.61
C GLU A 170 -9.90 5.62 -30.27
N ILE A 171 -8.72 5.81 -30.88
CA ILE A 171 -8.47 6.91 -31.82
C ILE A 171 -9.31 6.55 -33.04
N TYR A 172 -10.46 7.21 -33.20
CA TYR A 172 -11.23 7.21 -34.43
C TYR A 172 -10.40 7.78 -35.59
#